data_AF-A0A679HXT7-F1
#
_entry.id   AF-A0A679HXT7-F1
#
_cell.length_a   1.000
_cell.length_b   1.000
_cell.length_c   1.000
_cell.angle_alpha   90.00
_cell.angle_beta   90.00
_cell.angle_gamma   90.00
#
_symmetry.space_group_name_H-M   'P 1'
#
loop_
_entity.id
_entity.type
_entity.pdbx_description
1 polymer ?
#
loop_
_entity_poly.entity_id
_entity_poly.type
_entity_poly.pdbx_seq_one_letter_code
_entity_poly.pdbx_strand_id
1 'polypeptide(L)'
;MRERRWETIAPLTFGQILAVGERLAALGLKPAAPANDVICYVEEWTVESPEDFDELDAWATEDVTLIHIREGWRGDFFLLSGSYHTVYQRHQDVGTYCSISHPWRIREPLRCHESRSMLWLGFRHAHSFVRVRLQTTEVISPGETRGDAQRGRWLDERRAAFLEAITTLELPVETAIDHSQVTLRPSDPAVPFFCSWPDAFGPCQFEYNSSDAFEFLVPASRLAATFAPEPAGVRAYLTGFNETALNEFAAFEPTPRLAYRCSVHCPLDDLPEIRSIIETEGRLYATLCEFQTQELVPDGEDASAIVGIMGTEAGFHLEVRLNRAPLPEEHMEHWLERLLGHEVSYAPLPAFV
;
A
#
# COMPACT_ATOMS: atom_id res chain seq x y z
N MET A 1 4.10 5.60 -8.90
CA MET A 1 4.17 7.01 -8.44
C MET A 1 5.60 7.29 -8.01
N ARG A 2 6.15 8.48 -8.33
CA ARG A 2 7.58 8.83 -8.18
C ARG A 2 7.83 9.59 -6.87
N GLU A 3 7.43 9.05 -5.73
CA GLU A 3 7.33 9.87 -4.51
C GLU A 3 8.62 9.85 -3.68
N ARG A 4 9.22 11.02 -3.46
CA ARG A 4 10.19 11.29 -2.41
C ARG A 4 9.44 11.82 -1.19
N ARG A 5 9.85 11.43 0.02
CA ARG A 5 9.03 11.61 1.23
C ARG A 5 9.86 12.07 2.42
N TRP A 6 9.36 13.08 3.11
CA TRP A 6 9.91 13.61 4.36
C TRP A 6 8.81 13.67 5.41
N GLU A 7 9.16 13.47 6.67
CA GLU A 7 8.21 13.47 7.77
C GLU A 7 8.74 14.32 8.94
N THR A 8 7.84 14.94 9.70
CA THR A 8 8.20 15.63 10.93
C THR A 8 8.70 14.65 11.99
N ILE A 9 9.84 14.97 12.60
CA ILE A 9 10.54 14.09 13.55
C ILE A 9 9.73 13.90 14.84
N ALA A 10 9.13 14.98 15.34
CA ALA A 10 8.33 14.97 16.55
C ALA A 10 6.82 14.97 16.22
N PRO A 11 5.98 14.32 17.06
CA PRO A 11 4.54 14.44 16.93
C PRO A 11 4.10 15.88 17.22
N LEU A 12 3.05 16.29 16.53
CA LEU A 12 2.41 17.58 16.56
C LEU A 12 1.01 17.44 17.16
N THR A 13 0.58 18.48 17.86
CA THR A 13 -0.83 18.69 18.19
C THR A 13 -1.61 19.13 16.95
N PHE A 14 -2.92 18.90 16.94
CA PHE A 14 -3.75 19.33 15.82
C PHE A 14 -3.73 20.86 15.62
N GLY A 15 -3.63 21.64 16.71
CA GLY A 15 -3.46 23.09 16.62
C GLY A 15 -2.16 23.51 15.91
N GLN A 16 -1.08 22.73 16.05
CA GLN A 16 0.15 22.96 15.29
C GLN A 16 -0.02 22.64 13.80
N ILE A 17 -0.77 21.58 13.46
CA ILE A 17 -1.12 21.27 12.06
C ILE A 17 -1.87 22.44 11.42
N LEU A 18 -2.87 23.00 12.11
CA LEU A 18 -3.61 24.17 11.63
C LEU A 18 -2.70 25.40 11.46
N ALA A 19 -1.76 25.62 12.38
CA ALA A 19 -0.78 26.70 12.27
C ALA A 19 0.16 26.52 11.05
N VAL A 20 0.50 25.28 10.68
CA VAL A 20 1.20 25.02 9.42
C VAL A 20 0.32 25.35 8.21
N GLY A 21 -0.98 25.02 8.25
CA GLY A 21 -1.94 25.47 7.25
C GLY A 21 -1.93 27.00 7.08
N GLU A 22 -2.04 27.75 8.17
CA GLU A 22 -1.97 29.22 8.12
C GLU A 22 -0.65 29.74 7.53
N ARG A 23 0.48 29.10 7.87
CA ARG A 23 1.80 29.41 7.31
C ARG A 23 1.85 29.18 5.81
N LEU A 24 1.36 28.03 5.32
CA LEU A 24 1.32 27.71 3.89
C LEU A 24 0.44 28.72 3.14
N ALA A 25 -0.71 29.10 3.72
CA ALA A 25 -1.58 30.13 3.16
C ALA A 25 -0.88 31.51 3.09
N ALA A 26 -0.09 31.87 4.10
CA ALA A 26 0.69 33.12 4.11
C ALA A 26 1.79 33.14 3.03
N LEU A 27 2.23 31.98 2.56
CA LEU A 27 3.14 31.82 1.42
C LEU A 27 2.42 31.86 0.06
N GLY A 28 1.10 32.03 0.04
CA GLY A 28 0.28 32.09 -1.17
C GLY A 28 -0.27 30.74 -1.63
N LEU A 29 -0.04 29.66 -0.88
CA LEU A 29 -0.59 28.33 -1.17
C LEU A 29 -2.06 28.21 -0.71
N LYS A 30 -2.69 27.08 -1.02
CA LYS A 30 -4.11 26.81 -0.75
C LYS A 30 -4.32 25.58 0.12
N PRO A 31 -3.92 25.62 1.41
CA PRO A 31 -4.19 24.52 2.33
C PRO A 31 -5.68 24.43 2.65
N ALA A 32 -6.12 23.23 3.04
CA ALA A 32 -7.46 22.99 3.56
C ALA A 32 -7.68 23.80 4.84
N ALA A 33 -8.82 24.51 4.90
CA ALA A 33 -9.28 25.20 6.09
C ALA A 33 -10.04 24.20 7.01
N PRO A 34 -10.19 24.49 8.31
CA PRO A 34 -10.86 23.59 9.27
C PRO A 34 -12.22 23.05 8.79
N ALA A 35 -13.06 23.91 8.23
CA ALA A 35 -14.39 23.54 7.76
C ALA A 35 -14.42 22.93 6.35
N ASN A 36 -13.26 22.80 5.68
CA ASN A 36 -13.23 22.18 4.36
C ASN A 36 -13.38 20.67 4.51
N ASP A 37 -14.19 20.10 3.62
CA ASP A 37 -14.29 18.65 3.46
C ASP A 37 -12.98 18.08 2.91
N VAL A 38 -12.46 17.05 3.57
CA VAL A 38 -11.25 16.32 3.20
C VAL A 38 -11.54 14.82 3.18
N ILE A 39 -10.76 14.09 2.38
CA ILE A 39 -10.76 12.63 2.42
C ILE A 39 -9.68 12.18 3.41
N CYS A 40 -10.14 11.52 4.48
CA CYS A 40 -9.32 10.91 5.51
C CYS A 40 -9.24 9.40 5.28
N TYR A 41 -8.09 8.90 4.86
CA TYR A 41 -7.86 7.48 4.66
C TYR A 41 -7.45 6.81 5.97
N VAL A 42 -8.27 5.89 6.46
CA VAL A 42 -8.02 5.08 7.66
C VAL A 42 -7.40 3.75 7.26
N GLU A 43 -6.30 3.37 7.91
CA GLU A 43 -5.59 2.10 7.73
C GLU A 43 -5.40 1.35 9.05
N GLU A 44 -5.45 0.01 8.98
CA GLU A 44 -5.18 -0.93 10.08
C GLU A 44 -5.90 -0.58 11.40
N TRP A 45 -7.10 -0.02 11.34
CA TRP A 45 -7.93 0.24 12.53
C TRP A 45 -8.42 -1.09 13.10
N THR A 46 -7.77 -1.56 14.16
CA THR A 46 -8.11 -2.83 14.81
C THR A 46 -9.43 -2.74 15.58
N VAL A 47 -10.26 -3.76 15.41
CA VAL A 47 -11.60 -3.88 16.02
C VAL A 47 -11.79 -5.25 16.68
N GLU A 48 -12.72 -5.35 17.61
CA GLU A 48 -13.09 -6.61 18.28
C GLU A 48 -14.11 -7.39 17.45
N SER A 49 -15.03 -6.69 16.78
CA SER A 49 -16.03 -7.30 15.91
C SER A 49 -16.25 -6.49 14.62
N PRO A 50 -16.86 -7.08 13.57
CA PRO A 50 -17.18 -6.35 12.35
C PRO A 50 -18.08 -5.13 12.58
N GLU A 51 -18.95 -5.16 13.60
CA GLU A 51 -19.93 -4.12 13.93
C GLU A 51 -19.29 -2.87 14.56
N ASP A 52 -18.07 -2.96 15.09
CA ASP A 52 -17.35 -1.79 15.62
C ASP A 52 -17.11 -0.71 14.54
N PHE A 53 -17.26 -1.05 13.25
CA PHE A 53 -17.25 -0.08 12.16
C PHE A 53 -18.28 1.05 12.33
N ASP A 54 -19.40 0.76 13.01
CA ASP A 54 -20.49 1.71 13.27
C ASP A 54 -20.02 2.94 14.08
N GLU A 55 -18.84 2.89 14.73
CA GLU A 55 -18.23 4.06 15.38
C GLU A 55 -17.91 5.19 14.40
N LEU A 56 -17.79 4.90 13.09
CA LEU A 56 -17.60 5.90 12.03
C LEU A 56 -18.89 6.37 11.35
N ASP A 57 -20.09 5.96 11.81
CA ASP A 57 -21.39 6.29 11.19
C ASP A 57 -21.70 7.79 11.13
N ALA A 58 -20.99 8.61 11.92
CA ALA A 58 -21.11 10.06 11.87
C ALA A 58 -20.64 10.66 10.52
N TRP A 59 -19.84 9.92 9.75
CA TRP A 59 -19.24 10.38 8.49
C TRP A 59 -19.60 9.47 7.32
N ALA A 60 -19.48 10.01 6.10
CA ALA A 60 -19.64 9.20 4.90
C ALA A 60 -18.35 8.42 4.63
N THR A 61 -18.47 7.10 4.41
CA THR A 61 -17.31 6.22 4.17
C THR A 61 -17.34 5.56 2.80
N GLU A 62 -16.16 5.35 2.20
CA GLU A 62 -15.96 4.65 0.93
C GLU A 62 -14.88 3.56 1.05
N ASP A 63 -14.86 2.62 0.09
CA ASP A 63 -13.86 1.55 -0.02
C ASP A 63 -13.67 0.69 1.24
N VAL A 64 -14.72 0.56 2.05
CA VAL A 64 -14.73 -0.17 3.32
C VAL A 64 -14.29 -1.61 3.12
N THR A 65 -13.20 -1.98 3.80
CA THR A 65 -12.60 -3.31 3.70
C THR A 65 -12.29 -3.82 5.10
N LEU A 66 -12.91 -4.94 5.49
CA LEU A 66 -12.49 -5.69 6.67
C LEU A 66 -11.25 -6.52 6.32
N ILE A 67 -10.27 -6.52 7.21
CA ILE A 67 -9.01 -7.22 7.08
C ILE A 67 -8.94 -8.26 8.17
N HIS A 68 -8.77 -9.53 7.79
CA HIS A 68 -8.44 -10.60 8.71
C HIS A 68 -6.93 -10.77 8.77
N ILE A 69 -6.34 -10.51 9.94
CA ILE A 69 -4.90 -10.57 10.16
C ILE A 69 -4.57 -11.81 11.00
N ARG A 70 -3.70 -12.66 10.48
CA ARG A 70 -3.17 -13.84 11.16
C ARG A 70 -1.66 -13.76 11.21
N GLU A 71 -1.16 -13.31 12.35
CA GLU A 71 0.26 -13.36 12.65
C GLU A 71 0.66 -14.77 13.08
N GLY A 72 1.89 -15.17 12.76
CA GLY A 72 2.40 -16.45 13.24
C GLY A 72 1.84 -17.69 12.52
N TRP A 73 1.15 -17.53 11.38
CA TRP A 73 0.39 -18.59 10.73
C TRP A 73 1.29 -19.71 10.18
N ARG A 74 0.86 -20.97 10.38
CA ARG A 74 1.59 -22.20 9.98
C ARG A 74 0.70 -23.22 9.28
N GLY A 75 -0.51 -22.82 8.87
CA GLY A 75 -1.49 -23.71 8.27
C GLY A 75 -1.18 -24.04 6.81
N ASP A 76 -2.17 -24.62 6.13
CA ASP A 76 -2.14 -24.86 4.69
C ASP A 76 -2.86 -23.73 3.94
N PHE A 77 -2.17 -23.11 2.98
CA PHE A 77 -2.67 -21.92 2.29
C PHE A 77 -3.80 -22.26 1.33
N PHE A 78 -3.78 -23.47 0.75
CA PHE A 78 -4.86 -23.98 -0.10
C PHE A 78 -6.15 -24.14 0.71
N LEU A 79 -6.08 -24.72 1.91
CA LEU A 79 -7.25 -24.89 2.76
C LEU A 79 -7.82 -23.55 3.24
N LEU A 80 -6.93 -22.62 3.63
CA LEU A 80 -7.36 -21.29 4.06
C LEU A 80 -8.04 -20.54 2.91
N SER A 81 -7.37 -20.39 1.76
CA SER A 81 -7.91 -19.69 0.60
C SER A 81 -9.18 -20.35 0.05
N GLY A 82 -9.25 -21.69 0.06
CA GLY A 82 -10.45 -22.44 -0.29
C GLY A 82 -11.64 -22.11 0.63
N SER A 83 -11.40 -21.94 1.93
CA SER A 83 -12.43 -21.55 2.90
C SER A 83 -12.98 -20.16 2.60
N TYR A 84 -12.09 -19.18 2.37
CA TYR A 84 -12.49 -17.83 1.93
C TYR A 84 -13.27 -17.87 0.61
N HIS A 85 -12.81 -18.66 -0.35
CA HIS A 85 -13.50 -18.82 -1.62
C HIS A 85 -14.91 -19.39 -1.45
N THR A 86 -15.13 -20.35 -0.54
CA THR A 86 -16.46 -20.92 -0.27
C THR A 86 -17.44 -19.91 0.31
N VAL A 87 -17.01 -19.05 1.24
CA VAL A 87 -17.87 -17.96 1.75
C VAL A 87 -18.09 -16.91 0.65
N TYR A 88 -17.02 -16.52 -0.06
CA TYR A 88 -17.08 -15.61 -1.19
C TYR A 88 -18.13 -16.03 -2.22
N GLN A 89 -18.11 -17.29 -2.68
CA GLN A 89 -19.06 -17.77 -3.69
C GLN A 89 -20.53 -17.67 -3.28
N ARG A 90 -20.82 -17.76 -1.98
CA ARG A 90 -22.19 -17.66 -1.44
C ARG A 90 -22.69 -16.23 -1.34
N HIS A 91 -21.78 -15.28 -1.17
CA HIS A 91 -22.07 -13.87 -0.88
C HIS A 91 -21.55 -12.88 -1.92
N GLN A 92 -20.99 -13.36 -3.02
CA GLN A 92 -20.45 -12.48 -4.06
C GLN A 92 -21.57 -11.68 -4.73
N ASP A 93 -21.27 -10.40 -4.94
CA ASP A 93 -22.06 -9.47 -5.73
C ASP A 93 -21.13 -8.50 -6.47
N VAL A 94 -21.69 -7.69 -7.37
CA VAL A 94 -20.98 -6.57 -7.99
C VAL A 94 -20.46 -5.64 -6.89
N GLY A 95 -19.16 -5.38 -6.90
CA GLY A 95 -18.49 -4.56 -5.88
C GLY A 95 -17.86 -5.35 -4.73
N THR A 96 -18.16 -6.65 -4.60
CA THR A 96 -17.48 -7.51 -3.61
C THR A 96 -16.08 -7.92 -4.10
N TYR A 97 -15.12 -7.94 -3.17
CA TYR A 97 -13.74 -8.35 -3.45
C TYR A 97 -13.15 -9.08 -2.24
N CYS A 98 -12.67 -10.29 -2.48
CA CYS A 98 -11.96 -11.09 -1.49
C CYS A 98 -10.54 -11.37 -1.98
N SER A 99 -9.53 -11.09 -1.19
CA SER A 99 -8.17 -11.55 -1.50
C SER A 99 -7.40 -11.95 -0.26
N ILE A 100 -6.51 -12.93 -0.39
CA ILE A 100 -5.70 -13.46 0.69
C ILE A 100 -4.24 -13.31 0.27
N SER A 101 -3.47 -12.59 1.11
CA SER A 101 -2.05 -12.38 0.91
C SER A 101 -1.22 -13.31 1.76
N HIS A 102 -0.12 -13.81 1.21
CA HIS A 102 0.83 -14.67 1.91
C HIS A 102 2.27 -14.35 1.47
N PRO A 103 3.25 -14.35 2.39
CA PRO A 103 4.65 -14.21 2.01
C PRO A 103 5.17 -15.43 1.26
N TRP A 104 6.14 -15.25 0.40
CA TRP A 104 6.87 -16.34 -0.24
C TRP A 104 8.35 -16.02 -0.26
N ARG A 105 9.18 -17.03 -0.49
CA ARG A 105 10.63 -16.89 -0.45
C ARG A 105 11.25 -17.07 -1.83
N ILE A 106 12.01 -16.08 -2.23
CA ILE A 106 12.95 -16.16 -3.35
C ILE A 106 14.13 -17.02 -2.88
N ARG A 107 14.42 -18.12 -3.60
CA ARG A 107 15.46 -19.07 -3.17
C ARG A 107 16.87 -18.53 -3.38
N GLU A 108 17.07 -17.80 -4.47
CA GLU A 108 18.37 -17.24 -4.78
C GLU A 108 18.66 -16.01 -3.90
N PRO A 109 19.87 -15.89 -3.34
CA PRO A 109 20.25 -14.71 -2.58
C PRO A 109 20.45 -13.52 -3.52
N LEU A 110 19.53 -12.57 -3.46
CA LEU A 110 19.56 -11.32 -4.23
C LEU A 110 20.19 -10.20 -3.39
N ARG A 111 20.80 -9.21 -4.05
CA ARG A 111 21.43 -8.06 -3.35
C ARG A 111 20.52 -6.83 -3.33
N CYS A 112 19.72 -6.67 -4.38
CA CYS A 112 18.85 -5.53 -4.59
C CYS A 112 17.40 -5.82 -4.17
N HIS A 113 17.07 -7.09 -3.93
CA HIS A 113 15.74 -7.54 -3.54
C HIS A 113 15.79 -8.27 -2.19
N GLU A 114 14.73 -8.12 -1.41
CA GLU A 114 14.58 -8.93 -0.19
C GLU A 114 14.21 -10.37 -0.56
N SER A 115 14.66 -11.33 0.25
CA SER A 115 14.31 -12.74 0.04
C SER A 115 12.83 -13.03 0.30
N ARG A 116 12.20 -12.23 1.16
CA ARG A 116 10.76 -12.26 1.42
C ARG A 116 10.04 -11.38 0.42
N SER A 117 9.06 -11.95 -0.27
CA SER A 117 8.17 -11.24 -1.18
C SER A 117 6.73 -11.63 -0.89
N MET A 118 5.75 -10.98 -1.52
CA MET A 118 4.34 -11.19 -1.20
C MET A 118 3.57 -11.71 -2.41
N LEU A 119 2.63 -12.62 -2.17
CA LEU A 119 1.65 -13.07 -3.14
C LEU A 119 0.25 -12.72 -2.64
N TRP A 120 -0.69 -12.47 -3.57
CA TRP A 120 -2.12 -12.40 -3.29
C TRP A 120 -2.82 -13.38 -4.23
N LEU A 121 -3.75 -14.14 -3.66
CA LEU A 121 -4.78 -14.85 -4.39
C LEU A 121 -6.09 -14.13 -4.15
N GLY A 122 -6.82 -13.74 -5.18
CA GLY A 122 -8.11 -13.10 -4.97
C GLY A 122 -9.18 -13.46 -5.97
N PHE A 123 -10.39 -13.09 -5.57
CA PHE A 123 -11.65 -13.45 -6.17
C PHE A 123 -12.49 -12.19 -6.33
N ARG A 124 -12.97 -11.98 -7.55
CA ARG A 124 -13.89 -10.91 -7.94
C ARG A 124 -15.03 -11.53 -8.73
N HIS A 125 -16.15 -10.82 -8.83
CA HIS A 125 -17.37 -11.33 -9.46
C HIS A 125 -17.14 -11.95 -10.85
N ALA A 126 -16.21 -11.38 -11.64
CA ALA A 126 -15.96 -11.80 -13.01
C ALA A 126 -14.68 -12.63 -13.23
N HIS A 127 -13.76 -12.69 -12.26
CA HIS A 127 -12.46 -13.35 -12.43
C HIS A 127 -11.78 -13.65 -11.09
N SER A 128 -10.89 -14.64 -11.10
CA SER A 128 -9.85 -14.78 -10.09
C SER A 128 -8.57 -14.09 -10.56
N PHE A 129 -7.67 -13.81 -9.63
CA PHE A 129 -6.34 -13.30 -9.95
C PHE A 129 -5.28 -13.84 -9.00
N VAL A 130 -4.06 -13.93 -9.52
CA VAL A 130 -2.85 -14.04 -8.71
C VAL A 130 -1.98 -12.81 -8.93
N ARG A 131 -1.54 -12.20 -7.83
CA ARG A 131 -0.64 -11.04 -7.85
C ARG A 131 0.63 -11.39 -7.10
N VAL A 132 1.77 -11.05 -7.67
CA VAL A 132 3.07 -11.22 -7.02
C VAL A 132 3.72 -9.85 -6.90
N ARG A 133 4.14 -9.47 -5.69
CA ARG A 133 4.91 -8.26 -5.43
C ARG A 133 6.29 -8.65 -4.89
N LEU A 134 7.32 -8.10 -5.52
CA LEU A 134 8.70 -8.18 -5.05
C LEU A 134 9.01 -6.99 -4.14
N GLN A 135 9.74 -7.27 -3.07
CA GLN A 135 10.29 -6.27 -2.17
C GLN A 135 11.75 -5.99 -2.48
N THR A 136 12.19 -4.77 -2.18
CA THR A 136 13.51 -4.28 -2.54
C THR A 136 14.25 -3.74 -1.34
N THR A 137 15.57 -3.92 -1.31
CA THR A 137 16.40 -3.48 -0.17
C THR A 137 16.58 -1.97 -0.12
N GLU A 138 16.31 -1.30 -1.24
CA GLU A 138 16.32 0.16 -1.37
C GLU A 138 15.16 0.59 -2.27
N VAL A 139 14.66 1.80 -2.06
CA VAL A 139 13.77 2.50 -3.00
C VAL A 139 14.51 3.73 -3.49
N ILE A 140 14.67 3.83 -4.81
CA ILE A 140 15.31 4.96 -5.49
C ILE A 140 14.28 5.53 -6.45
N SER A 141 13.91 6.78 -6.21
CA SER A 141 12.84 7.40 -6.98
C SER A 141 13.29 7.68 -8.41
N PRO A 142 12.38 7.64 -9.39
CA PRO A 142 12.75 7.91 -10.78
C PRO A 142 13.37 9.29 -10.98
N GLY A 143 14.45 9.32 -11.75
CA GLY A 143 15.28 10.52 -11.98
C GLY A 143 16.53 10.56 -11.12
N GLU A 144 16.61 9.77 -10.05
CA GLU A 144 17.83 9.63 -9.27
C GLU A 144 18.85 8.73 -9.98
N THR A 145 20.09 9.20 -10.09
CA THR A 145 21.18 8.50 -10.78
C THR A 145 22.03 7.63 -9.84
N ARG A 146 21.82 7.71 -8.52
CA ARG A 146 22.63 6.98 -7.53
C ARG A 146 22.56 5.46 -7.70
N GLY A 147 21.47 4.94 -8.26
CA GLY A 147 21.30 3.52 -8.57
C GLY A 147 21.83 3.09 -9.94
N ASP A 148 22.25 4.02 -10.81
CA ASP A 148 22.54 3.71 -12.22
C ASP A 148 23.69 2.72 -12.40
N ALA A 149 24.72 2.81 -11.55
CA ALA A 149 25.84 1.88 -11.55
C ALA A 149 25.41 0.43 -11.27
N GLN A 150 24.28 0.22 -10.60
CA GLN A 150 23.73 -1.10 -10.29
C GLN A 150 22.57 -1.51 -11.20
N ARG A 151 22.18 -0.67 -12.18
CA ARG A 151 20.97 -0.86 -12.98
C ARG A 151 20.86 -2.21 -13.66
N GLY A 152 21.94 -2.69 -14.26
CA GLY A 152 21.98 -4.02 -14.89
C GLY A 152 21.63 -5.14 -13.91
N ARG A 153 22.28 -5.14 -12.73
CA ARG A 153 22.01 -6.13 -11.67
C ARG A 153 20.56 -6.11 -11.22
N TRP A 154 20.01 -4.92 -10.99
CA TRP A 154 18.63 -4.76 -10.59
C TRP A 154 17.64 -5.39 -11.58
N LEU A 155 17.86 -5.16 -12.89
CA LEU A 155 17.01 -5.73 -13.94
C LEU A 155 17.15 -7.26 -13.99
N ASP A 156 18.37 -7.77 -13.88
CA ASP A 156 18.64 -9.21 -13.88
C ASP A 156 18.01 -9.90 -12.66
N GLU A 157 18.23 -9.37 -11.45
CA GLU A 157 17.65 -9.93 -10.21
C GLU A 157 16.12 -9.84 -10.21
N ARG A 158 15.54 -8.72 -10.66
CA ARG A 158 14.08 -8.56 -10.77
C ARG A 158 13.49 -9.58 -11.73
N ARG A 159 14.10 -9.75 -12.90
CA ARG A 159 13.66 -10.74 -13.89
C ARG A 159 13.77 -12.16 -13.34
N ALA A 160 14.88 -12.49 -12.67
CA ALA A 160 15.08 -13.81 -12.06
C ALA A 160 14.02 -14.10 -10.99
N ALA A 161 13.76 -13.16 -10.09
CA ALA A 161 12.74 -13.28 -9.05
C ALA A 161 11.33 -13.49 -9.63
N PHE A 162 10.94 -12.71 -10.64
CA PHE A 162 9.64 -12.92 -11.30
C PHE A 162 9.58 -14.24 -12.06
N LEU A 163 10.66 -14.64 -12.72
CA LEU A 163 10.71 -15.92 -13.42
C LEU A 163 10.54 -17.09 -12.46
N GLU A 164 11.12 -17.03 -11.25
CA GLU A 164 10.91 -18.03 -10.19
C GLU A 164 9.43 -18.12 -9.78
N ALA A 165 8.78 -16.97 -9.55
CA ALA A 165 7.36 -16.93 -9.22
C ALA A 165 6.47 -17.46 -10.35
N ILE A 166 6.69 -16.99 -11.59
CA ILE A 166 5.97 -17.42 -12.80
C ILE A 166 6.10 -18.93 -13.00
N THR A 167 7.31 -19.46 -12.85
CA THR A 167 7.57 -20.90 -13.01
C THR A 167 6.86 -21.71 -11.94
N THR A 168 6.90 -21.26 -10.69
CA THR A 168 6.23 -21.94 -9.57
C THR A 168 4.71 -21.92 -9.69
N LEU A 169 4.17 -20.81 -10.20
CA LEU A 169 2.74 -20.62 -10.47
C LEU A 169 2.29 -21.25 -11.79
N GLU A 170 3.21 -21.79 -12.59
CA GLU A 170 2.95 -22.36 -13.92
C GLU A 170 2.21 -21.39 -14.87
N LEU A 171 2.49 -20.09 -14.75
CA LEU A 171 1.82 -19.06 -15.57
C LEU A 171 2.40 -19.01 -16.99
N PRO A 172 1.56 -18.84 -18.03
CA PRO A 172 2.01 -18.69 -19.41
C PRO A 172 2.48 -17.24 -19.64
N VAL A 173 3.58 -16.86 -18.99
CA VAL A 173 4.15 -15.50 -19.05
C VAL A 173 5.61 -15.57 -19.46
N GLU A 174 5.95 -14.85 -20.53
CA GLU A 174 7.32 -14.69 -21.01
C GLU A 174 8.00 -13.49 -20.33
N THR A 175 9.31 -13.59 -20.13
CA THR A 175 10.11 -12.52 -19.49
C THR A 175 11.26 -12.08 -20.38
N ALA A 176 11.43 -10.76 -20.52
CA ALA A 176 12.52 -10.15 -21.26
C ALA A 176 13.05 -8.90 -20.54
N ILE A 177 14.26 -8.47 -20.91
CA ILE A 177 14.75 -7.12 -20.62
C ILE A 177 14.74 -6.36 -21.94
N ASP A 178 13.93 -5.30 -22.00
CA ASP A 178 13.77 -4.45 -23.18
C ASP A 178 13.86 -2.98 -22.76
N HIS A 179 14.57 -2.15 -23.51
CA HIS A 179 14.77 -0.72 -23.22
C HIS A 179 15.11 -0.40 -21.74
N SER A 180 16.00 -1.20 -21.14
CA SER A 180 16.40 -1.07 -19.72
C SER A 180 15.25 -1.26 -18.71
N GLN A 181 14.25 -2.06 -19.06
CA GLN A 181 13.12 -2.44 -18.21
C GLN A 181 12.85 -3.94 -18.31
N VAL A 182 12.41 -4.54 -17.19
CA VAL A 182 11.87 -5.90 -17.21
C VAL A 182 10.48 -5.84 -17.82
N THR A 183 10.27 -6.63 -18.86
CA THR A 183 8.96 -6.79 -19.50
C THR A 183 8.45 -8.20 -19.25
N LEU A 184 7.22 -8.30 -18.76
CA LEU A 184 6.47 -9.55 -18.66
C LEU A 184 5.33 -9.52 -19.67
N ARG A 185 5.12 -10.60 -20.43
CA ARG A 185 4.06 -10.68 -21.45
C ARG A 185 3.31 -12.02 -21.31
N PRO A 186 1.98 -12.03 -21.18
CA PRO A 186 1.23 -13.27 -21.26
C PRO A 186 1.34 -13.85 -22.67
N SER A 187 1.42 -15.18 -22.79
CA SER A 187 1.46 -15.85 -24.10
C SER A 187 0.16 -15.63 -24.90
N ASP A 188 -0.96 -15.43 -24.20
CA ASP A 188 -2.22 -14.95 -24.80
C ASP A 188 -2.43 -13.46 -24.46
N PRO A 189 -2.30 -12.54 -25.45
CA PRO A 189 -2.52 -11.11 -25.25
C PRO A 189 -3.96 -10.73 -24.86
N ALA A 190 -4.94 -11.63 -25.02
CA ALA A 190 -6.32 -11.37 -24.62
C ALA A 190 -6.52 -11.49 -23.10
N VAL A 191 -5.60 -12.14 -22.39
CA VAL A 191 -5.67 -12.28 -20.94
C VAL A 191 -5.36 -10.94 -20.27
N PRO A 192 -6.25 -10.42 -19.40
CA PRO A 192 -5.94 -9.24 -18.62
C PRO A 192 -4.71 -9.48 -17.74
N PHE A 193 -3.66 -8.71 -18.00
CA PHE A 193 -2.38 -8.80 -17.30
C PHE A 193 -1.90 -7.39 -16.96
N PHE A 194 -1.65 -7.16 -15.68
CA PHE A 194 -1.25 -5.86 -15.19
C PHE A 194 0.16 -5.93 -14.60
N CYS A 195 0.98 -4.95 -14.97
CA CYS A 195 2.30 -4.77 -14.40
C CYS A 195 2.41 -3.37 -13.81
N SER A 196 2.95 -3.29 -12.60
CA SER A 196 3.28 -2.03 -11.95
C SER A 196 4.72 -2.08 -11.48
N TRP A 197 5.55 -1.27 -12.12
CA TRP A 197 6.93 -1.01 -11.72
C TRP A 197 7.07 0.49 -11.44
N PRO A 198 7.96 0.90 -10.53
CA PRO A 198 8.52 2.23 -10.61
C PRO A 198 9.35 2.32 -11.89
N ASP A 199 9.42 3.51 -12.51
CA ASP A 199 10.34 3.79 -13.62
C ASP A 199 11.83 3.60 -13.21
N ALA A 200 12.09 3.36 -11.91
CA ALA A 200 13.40 3.13 -11.31
C ALA A 200 13.43 1.90 -10.39
N PHE A 201 14.05 2.03 -9.22
CA PHE A 201 14.37 0.95 -8.30
C PHE A 201 13.40 0.97 -7.13
N GLY A 202 12.68 -0.11 -6.88
CA GLY A 202 11.67 -0.17 -5.84
C GLY A 202 10.71 -1.34 -6.01
N PRO A 203 9.76 -1.51 -5.08
CA PRO A 203 8.79 -2.60 -5.09
C PRO A 203 8.03 -2.63 -6.40
N CYS A 204 7.81 -3.82 -6.91
CA CYS A 204 7.12 -3.99 -8.18
C CYS A 204 6.28 -5.25 -8.19
N GLN A 205 5.28 -5.28 -9.06
CA GLN A 205 4.31 -6.36 -9.08
C GLN A 205 3.77 -6.66 -10.46
N PHE A 206 3.27 -7.89 -10.62
CA PHE A 206 2.34 -8.24 -11.68
C PHE A 206 1.05 -8.81 -11.09
N GLU A 207 -0.04 -8.73 -11.85
CA GLU A 207 -1.31 -9.40 -11.61
C GLU A 207 -1.73 -10.13 -12.89
N TYR A 208 -2.04 -11.42 -12.76
CA TYR A 208 -2.51 -12.28 -13.84
C TYR A 208 -3.91 -12.76 -13.51
N ASN A 209 -4.85 -12.59 -14.45
CA ASN A 209 -6.26 -12.87 -14.24
C ASN A 209 -6.72 -14.12 -14.98
N SER A 210 -7.73 -14.80 -14.43
CA SER A 210 -8.43 -15.89 -15.09
C SER A 210 -9.93 -15.82 -14.84
N SER A 211 -10.73 -16.22 -15.83
CA SER A 211 -12.18 -16.41 -15.65
C SER A 211 -12.51 -17.67 -14.84
N ASP A 212 -11.58 -18.62 -14.68
CA ASP A 212 -11.76 -19.77 -13.80
C ASP A 212 -11.46 -19.36 -12.35
N ALA A 213 -12.48 -19.47 -11.50
CA ALA A 213 -12.39 -19.12 -10.08
C ALA A 213 -11.42 -20.01 -9.28
N PHE A 214 -11.10 -21.21 -9.79
CA PHE A 214 -10.29 -22.20 -9.09
C PHE A 214 -8.84 -22.29 -9.59
N GLU A 215 -8.52 -21.72 -10.76
CA GLU A 215 -7.24 -21.93 -11.46
C GLU A 215 -6.02 -21.69 -10.57
N PHE A 216 -6.06 -20.64 -9.74
CA PHE A 216 -4.89 -20.23 -8.95
C PHE A 216 -4.83 -20.82 -7.55
N LEU A 217 -5.83 -21.57 -7.07
CA LEU A 217 -5.82 -22.12 -5.70
C LEU A 217 -4.60 -23.01 -5.46
N VAL A 218 -4.37 -23.99 -6.35
CA VAL A 218 -3.23 -24.91 -6.24
C VAL A 218 -1.91 -24.21 -6.54
N PRO A 219 -1.73 -23.47 -7.65
CA PRO A 219 -0.49 -22.76 -7.93
C PRO A 219 -0.07 -21.79 -6.81
N ALA A 220 -0.99 -20.96 -6.30
CA ALA A 220 -0.69 -20.01 -5.24
C ALA A 220 -0.23 -20.71 -3.94
N SER A 221 -0.82 -21.86 -3.62
CA SER A 221 -0.40 -22.67 -2.48
C SER A 221 1.05 -23.20 -2.60
N ARG A 222 1.49 -23.54 -3.82
CA ARG A 222 2.88 -23.98 -4.08
C ARG A 222 3.86 -22.83 -3.87
N LEU A 223 3.51 -21.62 -4.31
CA LEU A 223 4.34 -20.44 -4.08
C LEU A 223 4.38 -20.07 -2.59
N ALA A 224 3.23 -20.07 -1.90
CA ALA A 224 3.14 -19.86 -0.46
C ALA A 224 4.01 -20.84 0.36
N ALA A 225 4.02 -22.12 -0.04
CA ALA A 225 4.78 -23.17 0.63
C ALA A 225 6.30 -22.93 0.61
N THR A 226 6.83 -22.08 -0.29
CA THR A 226 8.26 -21.72 -0.30
C THR A 226 8.70 -20.97 0.95
N PHE A 227 7.76 -20.39 1.71
CA PHE A 227 8.06 -19.67 2.94
C PHE A 227 8.29 -20.58 4.15
N ALA A 228 7.86 -21.85 4.08
CA ALA A 228 8.07 -22.80 5.16
C ALA A 228 9.57 -23.00 5.47
N PRO A 229 9.95 -23.24 6.74
CA PRO A 229 9.11 -23.48 7.91
C PRO A 229 8.79 -22.23 8.75
N GLU A 230 9.04 -21.03 8.22
CA GLU A 230 8.79 -19.78 8.94
C GLU A 230 7.29 -19.54 9.15
N PRO A 231 6.90 -18.98 10.30
CA PRO A 231 5.53 -18.54 10.50
C PRO A 231 5.25 -17.33 9.61
N ALA A 232 4.13 -17.36 8.89
CA ALA A 232 3.72 -16.31 7.96
C ALA A 232 2.79 -15.28 8.60
N GLY A 233 2.89 -14.03 8.15
CA GLY A 233 1.84 -13.02 8.35
C GLY A 233 0.85 -13.11 7.18
N VAL A 234 -0.36 -13.58 7.44
CA VAL A 234 -1.41 -13.75 6.43
C VAL A 234 -2.49 -12.69 6.64
N ARG A 235 -2.84 -11.96 5.59
CA ARG A 235 -3.92 -10.97 5.61
C ARG A 235 -4.97 -11.34 4.57
N ALA A 236 -6.26 -11.32 4.93
CA ALA A 236 -7.35 -11.43 3.96
C ALA A 236 -8.16 -10.14 3.94
N TYR A 237 -8.44 -9.63 2.75
CA TYR A 237 -9.13 -8.36 2.49
C TYR A 237 -10.53 -8.66 1.99
N LEU A 238 -11.54 -8.16 2.69
CA LEU A 238 -12.96 -8.43 2.48
C LEU A 238 -13.66 -7.09 2.24
N THR A 239 -13.77 -6.70 0.98
CA THR A 239 -14.38 -5.42 0.57
C THR A 239 -15.81 -5.64 0.07
N GLY A 240 -16.73 -4.78 0.50
CA GLY A 240 -18.11 -4.72 0.00
C GLY A 240 -19.04 -5.85 0.47
N PHE A 241 -18.63 -6.67 1.45
CA PHE A 241 -19.50 -7.69 2.02
C PHE A 241 -20.43 -7.12 3.09
N ASN A 242 -21.64 -7.67 3.16
CA ASN A 242 -22.58 -7.35 4.24
C ASN A 242 -22.17 -8.03 5.56
N GLU A 243 -22.79 -7.59 6.66
CA GLU A 243 -22.54 -8.10 8.02
C GLU A 243 -22.70 -9.63 8.13
N THR A 244 -23.70 -10.22 7.48
CA THR A 244 -23.91 -11.68 7.48
C THR A 244 -22.70 -12.41 6.89
N ALA A 245 -22.19 -11.94 5.75
CA ALA A 245 -21.02 -12.52 5.10
C ALA A 245 -19.74 -12.29 5.92
N LEU A 246 -19.55 -11.11 6.50
CA LEU A 246 -18.39 -10.81 7.36
C LEU A 246 -18.35 -11.73 8.58
N ASN A 247 -19.50 -11.96 9.22
CA ASN A 247 -19.64 -12.89 10.34
C ASN A 247 -19.32 -14.34 9.94
N GLU A 248 -19.68 -14.76 8.73
CA GLU A 248 -19.28 -16.08 8.23
C GLU A 248 -17.76 -16.20 7.96
N PHE A 249 -17.12 -15.15 7.46
CA PHE A 249 -15.66 -15.14 7.31
C PHE A 249 -14.96 -15.18 8.67
N ALA A 250 -15.51 -14.51 9.69
CA ALA A 250 -14.91 -14.42 11.02
C ALA A 250 -14.87 -15.78 11.74
N ALA A 251 -15.74 -16.72 11.36
CA ALA A 251 -15.82 -18.06 11.93
C ALA A 251 -14.63 -18.99 11.55
N PHE A 252 -13.68 -18.54 10.73
CA PHE A 252 -12.54 -19.35 10.32
C PHE A 252 -11.46 -19.46 11.40
N GLU A 253 -11.05 -20.70 11.69
CA GLU A 253 -9.94 -21.00 12.60
C GLU A 253 -8.55 -20.97 11.91
N PRO A 254 -7.49 -20.50 12.59
CA PRO A 254 -7.53 -19.78 13.86
C PRO A 254 -8.21 -18.42 13.72
N THR A 255 -8.90 -17.97 14.77
CA THR A 255 -9.57 -16.67 14.81
C THR A 255 -8.59 -15.56 14.41
N PRO A 256 -8.92 -14.75 13.38
CA PRO A 256 -8.09 -13.64 12.98
C PRO A 256 -8.24 -12.46 13.94
N ARG A 257 -7.22 -11.62 14.03
CA ARG A 257 -7.41 -10.23 14.46
C ARG A 257 -8.11 -9.47 13.33
N LEU A 258 -9.07 -8.62 13.67
CA LEU A 258 -9.84 -7.85 12.72
C LEU A 258 -9.29 -6.43 12.63
N ALA A 259 -9.25 -5.87 11.43
CA ALA A 259 -8.96 -4.46 11.24
C ALA A 259 -9.71 -3.90 10.04
N TYR A 260 -10.08 -2.63 10.08
CA TYR A 260 -10.68 -1.93 8.95
C TYR A 260 -9.68 -1.01 8.24
N ARG A 261 -9.94 -0.84 6.94
CA ARG A 261 -9.48 0.31 6.17
C ARG A 261 -10.66 0.90 5.40
N CYS A 262 -10.68 2.21 5.26
CA CYS A 262 -11.70 2.94 4.50
C CYS A 262 -11.23 4.36 4.20
N SER A 263 -11.98 5.04 3.32
CA SER A 263 -11.90 6.49 3.16
C SER A 263 -13.07 7.13 3.91
N VAL A 264 -12.82 8.16 4.70
CA VAL A 264 -13.82 8.92 5.46
C VAL A 264 -13.87 10.34 4.91
N HIS A 265 -15.06 10.80 4.50
CA HIS A 265 -15.28 12.18 4.07
C HIS A 265 -15.71 12.99 5.29
N CYS A 266 -14.89 13.96 5.68
CA CYS A 266 -15.07 14.72 6.91
C CYS A 266 -14.51 16.15 6.79
N PRO A 267 -15.05 17.12 7.53
CA PRO A 267 -14.35 18.36 7.84
C PRO A 267 -12.95 18.10 8.38
N LEU A 268 -11.98 18.95 8.00
CA LEU A 268 -10.61 18.85 8.51
C LEU A 268 -10.55 18.89 10.05
N ASP A 269 -11.42 19.65 10.71
CA ASP A 269 -11.48 19.73 12.18
C ASP A 269 -12.03 18.49 12.89
N ASP A 270 -12.57 17.51 12.16
CA ASP A 270 -13.03 16.23 12.70
C ASP A 270 -11.89 15.18 12.79
N LEU A 271 -10.73 15.42 12.16
CA LEU A 271 -9.60 14.49 12.21
C LEU A 271 -9.18 14.07 13.64
N PRO A 272 -9.18 14.95 14.67
CA PRO A 272 -8.93 14.55 16.05
C PRO A 272 -9.94 13.55 16.61
N GLU A 273 -11.22 13.68 16.25
CA GLU A 273 -12.27 12.76 16.68
C GLU A 273 -12.10 11.40 16.01
N ILE A 274 -11.90 11.38 14.68
CA ILE A 274 -11.61 10.16 13.93
C ILE A 274 -10.34 9.48 14.48
N ARG A 275 -9.28 10.24 14.79
CA ARG A 275 -8.05 9.71 15.40
C ARG A 275 -8.35 9.01 16.73
N SER A 276 -9.22 9.59 17.55
CA SER A 276 -9.55 9.05 18.87
C SER A 276 -10.31 7.72 18.80
N ILE A 277 -11.15 7.54 17.77
CA ILE A 277 -11.87 6.29 17.50
C ILE A 277 -10.88 5.18 17.14
N ILE A 278 -9.86 5.49 16.34
CA ILE A 278 -8.92 4.49 15.83
C ILE A 278 -7.67 4.28 16.72
N GLU A 279 -7.62 4.90 17.91
CA GLU A 279 -6.39 5.29 18.63
C GLU A 279 -5.47 4.16 19.13
N THR A 280 -5.79 2.87 18.95
CA THR A 280 -4.92 1.78 19.46
C THR A 280 -3.94 1.23 18.43
N GLU A 281 -4.37 1.03 17.19
CA GLU A 281 -3.52 0.48 16.11
C GLU A 281 -3.72 1.20 14.78
N GLY A 282 -4.79 1.99 14.65
CA GLY A 282 -5.16 2.63 13.40
C GLY A 282 -4.26 3.82 13.06
N ARG A 283 -4.21 4.11 11.77
CA ARG A 283 -3.60 5.31 11.23
C ARG A 283 -4.60 6.02 10.35
N LEU A 284 -4.53 7.34 10.33
CA LEU A 284 -5.23 8.12 9.34
C LEU A 284 -4.26 8.95 8.50
N TYR A 285 -4.62 9.18 7.25
CA TYR A 285 -3.94 10.08 6.34
C TYR A 285 -4.95 11.04 5.70
N ALA A 286 -4.66 12.34 5.71
CA ALA A 286 -5.44 13.34 4.96
C ALA A 286 -4.49 14.31 4.25
N THR A 287 -4.93 14.91 3.14
CA THR A 287 -4.15 15.95 2.45
C THR A 287 -4.46 17.32 3.04
N LEU A 288 -3.44 18.02 3.54
CA LEU A 288 -3.55 19.42 3.98
C LEU A 288 -3.40 20.38 2.81
N CYS A 289 -2.44 20.17 1.92
CA CYS A 289 -2.17 21.10 0.83
C CYS A 289 -1.50 20.39 -0.36
N GLU A 290 -1.85 20.79 -1.57
CA GLU A 290 -1.15 20.39 -2.79
C GLU A 290 -0.70 21.64 -3.54
N PHE A 291 0.50 21.61 -4.13
CA PHE A 291 1.05 22.76 -4.87
C PHE A 291 2.14 22.34 -5.86
N GLN A 292 2.49 23.24 -6.77
CA GLN A 292 3.68 23.11 -7.61
C GLN A 292 4.85 23.85 -6.96
N THR A 293 6.00 23.20 -6.85
CA THR A 293 7.15 23.77 -6.14
C THR A 293 7.67 25.05 -6.78
N GLN A 294 7.44 25.26 -8.09
CA GLN A 294 7.82 26.51 -8.75
C GLN A 294 7.13 27.76 -8.16
N GLU A 295 5.99 27.59 -7.47
CA GLU A 295 5.31 28.69 -6.76
C GLU A 295 6.18 29.26 -5.62
N LEU A 296 7.04 28.43 -5.03
CA LEU A 296 7.90 28.79 -3.89
C LEU A 296 9.39 28.78 -4.21
N VAL A 297 9.80 28.04 -5.25
CA VAL A 297 11.18 27.89 -5.71
C VAL A 297 11.22 28.10 -7.23
N PRO A 298 11.09 29.35 -7.72
CA PRO A 298 10.91 29.63 -9.15
C PRO A 298 12.07 29.16 -10.05
N ASP A 299 13.29 29.16 -9.49
CA ASP A 299 14.52 28.76 -10.17
C ASP A 299 14.85 27.26 -10.02
N GLY A 300 14.03 26.51 -9.28
CA GLY A 300 14.20 25.08 -9.05
C GLY A 300 13.56 24.23 -10.16
N GLU A 301 13.77 22.91 -10.08
CA GLU A 301 12.96 21.99 -10.89
C GLU A 301 11.51 22.02 -10.40
N ASP A 302 10.56 21.98 -11.34
CA ASP A 302 9.15 21.94 -10.99
C ASP A 302 8.74 20.53 -10.56
N ALA A 303 8.11 20.45 -9.38
CA ALA A 303 7.65 19.22 -8.76
C ALA A 303 6.23 19.43 -8.22
N SER A 304 5.41 18.38 -8.33
CA SER A 304 4.16 18.32 -7.57
C SER A 304 4.50 17.94 -6.13
N ALA A 305 4.03 18.75 -5.18
CA ALA A 305 4.20 18.54 -3.76
C ALA A 305 2.83 18.37 -3.07
N ILE A 306 2.78 17.42 -2.14
CA ILE A 306 1.65 17.18 -1.24
C ILE A 306 2.16 17.32 0.19
N VAL A 307 1.49 18.16 0.99
CA VAL A 307 1.62 18.18 2.44
C VAL A 307 0.47 17.37 3.01
N GLY A 308 0.77 16.21 3.56
CA GLY A 308 -0.16 15.30 4.21
C GLY A 308 -0.12 15.41 5.73
N ILE A 309 -1.24 15.05 6.34
CA ILE A 309 -1.42 14.90 7.79
C ILE A 309 -1.51 13.40 8.04
N MET A 310 -0.64 12.89 8.92
CA MET A 310 -0.73 11.52 9.42
C MET A 310 -1.18 11.56 10.88
N GLY A 311 -2.22 10.83 11.24
CA GLY A 311 -2.63 10.63 12.63
C GLY A 311 -2.31 9.21 13.08
N THR A 312 -1.71 9.07 14.25
CA THR A 312 -1.41 7.79 14.91
C THR A 312 -1.68 7.92 16.41
N GLU A 313 -1.55 6.85 17.20
CA GLU A 313 -1.58 6.92 18.68
C GLU A 313 -0.66 8.02 19.23
N ALA A 314 0.56 8.15 18.68
CA ALA A 314 1.57 9.09 19.14
C ALA A 314 1.22 10.58 18.92
N GLY A 315 0.22 10.88 18.10
CA GLY A 315 -0.18 12.23 17.72
C GLY A 315 -0.30 12.40 16.21
N PHE A 316 -0.22 13.65 15.76
CA PHE A 316 -0.18 13.97 14.35
C PHE A 316 1.25 14.16 13.86
N HIS A 317 1.53 13.85 12.59
CA HIS A 317 2.76 14.18 11.90
C HIS A 317 2.41 14.86 10.59
N LEU A 318 3.32 15.68 10.06
CA LEU A 318 3.24 16.15 8.69
C LEU A 318 4.16 15.32 7.82
N GLU A 319 3.63 14.94 6.67
CA GLU A 319 4.38 14.28 5.61
C GLU A 319 4.46 15.24 4.41
N VAL A 320 5.61 15.32 3.76
CA VAL A 320 5.72 15.99 2.46
C VAL A 320 6.15 14.98 1.41
N ARG A 321 5.29 14.79 0.42
CA ARG A 321 5.55 13.93 -0.75
C ARG A 321 5.80 14.79 -1.98
N LEU A 322 6.89 14.52 -2.69
CA LEU A 322 7.23 15.18 -3.94
C LEU A 322 7.46 14.17 -5.05
N ASN A 323 6.97 14.45 -6.27
CA ASN A 323 7.19 13.58 -7.42
C ASN A 323 8.63 13.61 -7.99
N ARG A 324 9.44 14.57 -7.55
CA ARG A 324 10.88 14.73 -7.76
C ARG A 324 11.41 15.77 -6.76
N ALA A 325 12.72 15.94 -6.65
CA ALA A 325 13.24 17.03 -5.82
C ALA A 325 13.42 18.33 -6.64
N PRO A 326 12.86 19.46 -6.17
CA PRO A 326 13.08 20.76 -6.79
C PRO A 326 14.48 21.34 -6.55
N LEU A 327 15.21 20.79 -5.56
CA LEU A 327 16.51 21.24 -5.08
C LEU A 327 17.48 20.05 -4.92
N PRO A 328 18.80 20.29 -4.85
CA PRO A 328 19.77 19.29 -4.41
C PRO A 328 19.40 18.67 -3.06
N GLU A 329 19.73 17.40 -2.86
CA GLU A 329 19.29 16.60 -1.70
C GLU A 329 19.73 17.21 -0.36
N GLU A 330 20.95 17.75 -0.31
CA GLU A 330 21.52 18.44 0.85
C GLU A 330 20.77 19.73 1.25
N HIS A 331 19.88 20.22 0.39
CA HIS A 331 19.09 21.42 0.64
C HIS A 331 17.60 21.12 0.90
N MET A 332 17.17 19.88 0.68
CA MET A 332 15.75 19.51 0.79
C MET A 332 15.21 19.66 2.21
N GLU A 333 15.90 19.10 3.22
CA GLU A 333 15.43 19.14 4.61
C GLU A 333 15.30 20.57 5.13
N HIS A 334 16.31 21.41 4.88
CA HIS A 334 16.27 22.80 5.32
C HIS A 334 15.16 23.62 4.63
N TRP A 335 14.92 23.38 3.35
CA TRP A 335 13.83 24.05 2.64
C TRP A 335 12.46 23.63 3.18
N LEU A 336 12.26 22.33 3.41
CA LEU A 336 11.02 21.80 3.97
C LEU A 336 10.80 22.24 5.42
N GLU A 337 11.85 22.31 6.23
CA GLU A 337 11.78 22.85 7.59
C GLU A 337 11.31 24.32 7.57
N ARG A 338 11.82 25.13 6.65
CA ARG A 338 11.36 26.52 6.49
C ARG A 338 9.89 26.61 6.02
N LEU A 339 9.49 25.68 5.15
CA LEU A 339 8.13 25.60 4.63
C LEU A 339 7.12 25.26 5.73
N LEU A 340 7.41 24.23 6.54
CA LEU A 340 6.50 23.74 7.58
C LEU A 340 6.67 24.48 8.92
N GLY A 341 7.86 25.01 9.19
CA GLY A 341 8.23 25.54 10.50
C GLY A 341 8.60 24.47 11.54
N HIS A 342 8.88 23.24 11.10
CA HIS A 342 9.21 22.09 11.94
C HIS A 342 10.32 21.26 11.29
N GLU A 343 11.19 20.68 12.12
CA GLU A 343 12.24 19.77 11.65
C GLU A 343 11.62 18.55 10.96
N VAL A 344 12.20 18.19 9.81
CA VAL A 344 11.83 17.01 9.04
C VAL A 344 13.04 16.15 8.75
N SER A 345 12.82 14.85 8.58
CA SER A 345 13.84 13.92 8.13
C SER A 345 13.38 13.21 6.87
N TYR A 346 14.33 12.89 5.97
CA TYR A 346 14.02 12.02 4.84
C TYR A 346 13.53 10.65 5.33
N ALA A 347 12.32 10.30 4.91
CA ALA A 347 11.60 9.11 5.35
C ALA A 347 11.07 8.37 4.12
N PRO A 348 11.92 7.71 3.32
CA PRO A 348 11.45 7.01 2.12
C PRO A 348 10.37 6.00 2.50
N LEU A 349 9.42 5.74 1.60
CA LEU A 349 8.41 4.70 1.83
C LEU A 349 9.14 3.40 2.19
N PRO A 350 8.80 2.76 3.33
CA PRO A 350 9.41 1.49 3.67
C PRO A 350 9.14 0.49 2.55
N ALA A 351 10.03 -0.49 2.38
CA ALA A 351 9.67 -1.71 1.67
C ALA A 351 8.53 -2.35 2.48
N PHE A 352 7.28 -2.10 2.08
CA PHE A 352 6.05 -2.46 2.80
C PHE A 352 6.12 -3.90 3.37
N VAL A 353 5.93 -4.09 4.68
CA VAL A 353 6.09 -5.39 5.40
C VAL A 353 4.79 -6.19 5.54
#